data_AF-A0A1C7HQM9-F1
#
_entry.id   AF-A0A1C7HQM9-F1
#
_cell.length_a   1.000
_cell.length_b   1.000
_cell.length_c   1.000
_cell.angle_alpha   90.00
_cell.angle_beta   90.00
_cell.angle_gamma   90.00
#
_symmetry.space_group_name_H-M   'P 1'
#
loop_
_entity.id
_entity.type
_entity.pdbx_description
1 polymer ?
#
loop_
_entity_poly.entity_id
_entity_poly.type
_entity_poly.pdbx_seq_one_letter_code
_entity_poly.pdbx_strand_id
1 'polypeptide(L)' 'MLIRITNELTDISENLRPIKGRVYEVVDTIAGKYRPNDNYRHVIEVKRQQISIAPDEYKVVRI' A
#
# COMPACT_ATOMS: atom_id res chain seq x y z
N MET A 1 -10.51 -4.56 0.16
CA MET A 1 -9.52 -5.61 0.51
C MET A 1 -8.63 -5.08 1.62
N LEU A 2 -8.20 -5.92 2.57
CA LEU A 2 -7.35 -5.49 3.68
C LEU A 2 -5.89 -5.89 3.46
N ILE A 3 -4.98 -4.93 3.64
CA ILE A 3 -3.54 -5.16 3.58
C ILE A 3 -2.88 -4.67 4.87
N ARG A 4 -1.92 -5.44 5.38
CA ARG A 4 -1.06 -5.07 6.49
C ARG A 4 0.26 -4.56 5.95
N ILE A 5 0.66 -3.36 6.33
CA ILE A 5 1.95 -2.79 5.94
C ILE A 5 3.07 -3.51 6.70
N THR A 6 4.10 -3.97 6.00
CA THR A 6 5.25 -4.66 6.60
C THR A 6 6.49 -3.80 6.68
N ASN A 7 6.60 -2.78 5.82
CA ASN A 7 7.77 -1.93 5.72
C ASN A 7 7.53 -0.56 6.37
N GLU A 8 8.60 0.17 6.67
CA GLU A 8 8.47 1.52 7.24
C GLU A 8 8.20 2.60 6.20
N LEU A 9 8.35 2.31 4.90
CA LEU A 9 8.04 3.24 3.80
C LEU A 9 8.75 4.59 4.02
N THR A 10 10.07 4.53 4.19
CA THR A 10 10.91 5.68 4.53
C THR A 10 11.00 6.72 3.42
N ASP A 11 10.64 6.32 2.20
CA ASP A 11 10.46 7.15 1.00
C ASP A 11 9.26 8.11 1.12
N ILE A 12 8.29 7.79 1.98
CA ILE A 12 7.13 8.65 2.26
C ILE A 12 7.48 9.61 3.41
N SER A 13 7.02 10.86 3.28
CA SER A 13 7.10 11.87 4.34
C SER A 13 6.49 11.34 5.64
N GLU A 14 7.14 11.59 6.78
CA GLU A 14 6.70 11.09 8.11
C GLU A 14 5.24 11.42 8.42
N ASN A 15 4.76 12.56 7.95
CA ASN A 15 3.37 12.98 8.17
C ASN A 15 2.36 12.08 7.45
N LEU A 16 2.75 11.41 6.37
CA LEU A 16 1.89 10.59 5.53
C LEU A 16 2.23 9.11 5.62
N ARG A 17 3.32 8.77 6.31
CA ARG A 17 3.82 7.42 6.44
C ARG A 17 2.76 6.48 7.05
N PRO A 18 2.37 5.41 6.35
CA PRO A 18 1.55 4.35 6.93
C PRO A 18 2.28 3.69 8.12
N ILE A 19 1.52 3.29 9.14
CA ILE A 19 2.09 2.67 10.33
C ILE A 19 2.42 1.21 10.02
N LYS A 20 3.69 0.83 10.18
CA LYS A 20 4.13 -0.57 10.06
C LYS A 20 3.35 -1.48 11.01
N GLY A 21 2.87 -2.61 10.49
CA GLY A 21 2.05 -3.59 11.21
C GLY A 21 0.56 -3.26 11.26
N ARG A 22 0.15 -2.03 10.90
CA ARG A 22 -1.25 -1.63 10.84
C ARG A 22 -1.91 -2.16 9.57
N VAL A 23 -3.19 -2.49 9.69
CA VAL A 23 -4.04 -2.93 8.58
C VAL A 23 -4.76 -1.72 7.99
N TYR A 24 -4.74 -1.62 6.68
CA TYR A 24 -5.41 -0.59 5.89
C TYR A 24 -6.35 -1.23 4.87
N GLU A 25 -7.41 -0.51 4.55
CA GLU A 25 -8.27 -0.85 3.44
C GLU A 25 -7.71 -0.31 2.14
N VAL A 26 -7.65 -1.17 1.13
CA VAL A 26 -7.27 -0.82 -0.24
C VAL A 26 -8.45 -0.12 -0.89
N VAL A 27 -8.22 1.12 -1.31
CA VAL A 27 -9.22 1.97 -1.99
C VAL A 27 -9.13 1.89 -3.51
N ASP A 28 -7.95 1.60 -4.05
CA ASP A 28 -7.73 1.45 -5.49
C ASP A 28 -6.53 0.53 -5.77
N THR A 29 -6.37 0.11 -7.02
CA THR A 29 -5.25 -0.73 -7.46
C THR A 29 -4.73 -0.26 -8.81
N ILE A 30 -3.43 0.03 -8.85
CA ILE A 30 -2.74 0.42 -10.07
C ILE A 30 -2.05 -0.84 -10.61
N ALA A 31 -2.34 -1.19 -11.86
CA ALA A 31 -1.66 -2.26 -12.58
C ALA A 31 -1.07 -1.72 -13.88
N GLY A 32 0.23 -1.95 -14.11
CA GLY A 32 0.89 -1.52 -15.34
C GLY A 32 0.41 -2.30 -16.57
N LYS A 33 0.20 -1.62 -17.71
CA LYS A 33 -0.30 -2.23 -18.96
C LYS A 33 0.62 -3.30 -19.57
N TYR A 34 1.94 -3.16 -19.40
CA TYR A 34 2.93 -4.04 -20.05
C TYR A 34 3.56 -5.08 -19.10
N ARG A 35 3.52 -4.84 -17.78
CA ARG A 35 4.01 -5.76 -16.73
C ARG A 35 3.13 -5.61 -15.49
N PRO A 36 1.93 -6.23 -15.49
CA PRO A 36 0.96 -6.03 -14.43
C PRO A 36 1.43 -6.52 -13.07
N ASN A 37 2.28 -7.56 -13.00
CA ASN A 37 2.82 -8.07 -11.73
C ASN A 37 3.93 -7.18 -11.16
N ASP A 38 4.86 -6.69 -11.99
CA ASP A 38 5.98 -5.85 -11.53
C ASP A 38 5.50 -4.45 -11.14
N ASN A 39 4.45 -3.95 -11.79
CA ASN A 39 3.87 -2.63 -11.53
C ASN A 39 2.54 -2.71 -10.80
N TYR A 40 2.30 -3.80 -10.06
CA TYR A 40 1.12 -3.93 -9.23
C TYR A 40 1.29 -3.10 -7.96
N ARG A 41 0.41 -2.14 -7.72
CA ARG A 41 0.42 -1.35 -6.47
C ARG A 41 -0.98 -1.20 -5.93
N HIS A 42 -1.11 -1.31 -4.62
CA HIS A 42 -2.35 -0.97 -3.93
C HIS A 42 -2.32 0.45 -3.44
N VAL A 43 -3.45 1.12 -3.59
CA VAL A 43 -3.64 2.46 -3.05
C VAL A 43 -4.39 2.33 -1.73
N ILE A 44 -3.86 2.95 -0.69
CA ILE A 44 -4.51 3.11 0.61
C ILE A 44 -4.73 4.58 0.91
N GLU A 45 -5.70 4.88 1.77
CA GLU A 45 -5.90 6.24 2.27
C GLU A 45 -5.26 6.42 3.64
N VAL A 46 -4.36 7.39 3.76
CA VAL A 46 -3.74 7.81 5.03
C VAL A 46 -3.90 9.31 5.18
N LYS A 47 -4.57 9.74 6.26
CA LYS A 47 -4.84 11.17 6.53
C LYS A 47 -5.45 11.92 5.34
N ARG A 48 -6.43 11.31 4.65
CA ARG A 48 -7.11 11.83 3.44
C ARG A 48 -6.21 11.97 2.22
N GLN A 49 -5.07 11.30 2.21
CA GLN A 49 -4.17 11.28 1.05
C GLN A 49 -3.97 9.84 0.58
N GLN A 50 -3.95 9.67 -0.74
CA GLN A 50 -3.78 8.38 -1.37
C GLN A 50 -2.30 8.04 -1.48
N ILE A 51 -1.96 6.83 -1.06
CA ILE A 51 -0.58 6.33 -1.05
C ILE A 51 -0.54 5.01 -1.77
N SER A 52 0.35 4.90 -2.77
CA SER A 52 0.60 3.64 -3.46
C SER A 52 1.62 2.80 -2.70
N ILE A 53 1.31 1.55 -2.46
CA ILE A 53 2.12 0.56 -1.75
C ILE A 53 2.46 -0.58 -2.71
N ALA A 54 3.73 -0.94 -2.79
CA ALA A 54 4.22 -2.03 -3.62
C ALA A 54 3.95 -3.41 -3.00
N PRO A 55 3.95 -4.50 -3.78
CA PRO A 55 3.57 -5.84 -3.33
C PRO A 55 4.48 -6.42 -2.24
N ASP A 56 5.73 -5.99 -2.21
CA ASP A 56 6.75 -6.36 -1.24
C ASP A 56 6.64 -5.60 0.09
N GLU A 57 5.80 -4.56 0.14
CA GLU A 57 5.64 -3.68 1.30
C GLU A 57 4.38 -3.98 2.13
N TYR A 58 3.56 -4.94 1.70
CA TYR A 58 2.36 -5.37 2.42
C TYR A 58 2.13 -6.87 2.42
N LYS A 59 1.26 -7.33 3.31
CA LYS A 59 0.66 -8.67 3.30
C LYS A 59 -0.85 -8.57 3.26
N VAL A 60 -1.50 -9.32 2.38
CA VAL A 60 -2.97 -9.40 2.34
C VAL A 60 -3.46 -10.09 3.60
N VAL A 61 -4.41 -9.46 4.29
CA VAL A 61 -5.09 -10.04 5.45
C VAL A 61 -6.35 -10.72 4.93
N ARG A 62 -6.38 -12.05 4.92
CA ARG A 62 -7.61 -12.82 4.70
C ARG A 62 -8.41 -12.81 6.00
N ILE A 63 -9.66 -12.35 5.93
CA ILE A 63 -10.69 -12.58 6.96
C ILE A 63 -11.33 -13.92 6.67
#